data_AF-A0A9W3CMZ7-F1
#
_entry.id   AF-A0A9W3CMZ7-F1
#
_cell.length_a   1.000
_cell.length_b   1.000
_cell.length_c   1.000
_cell.angle_alpha   90.00
_cell.angle_beta   90.00
_cell.angle_gamma   90.00
#
_symmetry.space_group_name_H-M   'P 1'
#
loop_
_entity.id
_entity.type
_entity.pdbx_description
1 polymer ?
#
loop_
_entity_poly.entity_id
_entity_poly.type
_entity_poly.pdbx_seq_one_letter_code
_entity_poly.pdbx_strand_id
1 'polypeptide(L)'
;MYVALNPDRLHYVRLVSRVHNRISTGDRMIKWNQQANSACTFCNTVMETLDHLTFERCVSSDVWHGLFSKLLGSCYSNSWSTIVELVVDRRHDKLPLFLLLYTFQATVHPVWRERNRRRHGETSQTVVQMQSYIDKLVRNRISTMKMMGRKRFDDSMGRWFASR
;
A
#
# COMPACT_ATOMS: atom_id res chain seq x y z
N MET A 1 16.44 9.23 -14.20
CA MET A 1 17.17 9.74 -13.03
C MET A 1 16.67 8.97 -11.81
N TYR A 2 17.38 7.91 -11.41
CA TYR A 2 16.98 7.04 -10.29
C TYR A 2 17.30 7.75 -8.97
N VAL A 3 16.27 8.19 -8.24
CA VAL A 3 16.45 8.76 -6.91
C VAL A 3 16.96 7.65 -5.99
N ALA A 4 18.19 7.81 -5.51
CA ALA A 4 18.75 7.00 -4.44
C ALA A 4 17.88 7.18 -3.18
N LEU A 5 17.00 6.21 -2.93
CA LEU A 5 16.18 6.17 -1.72
C LEU A 5 17.08 5.81 -0.53
N ASN A 6 17.46 6.85 0.22
CA ASN A 6 18.09 6.75 1.53
C ASN A 6 17.22 5.90 2.49
N PRO A 7 17.79 4.92 3.21
CA PRO A 7 17.05 3.89 3.92
C PRO A 7 16.72 4.27 5.37
N ASP A 8 16.36 5.53 5.63
CA ASP A 8 15.99 5.94 6.97
C ASP A 8 14.49 5.71 7.22
N ARG A 9 14.15 4.87 8.22
CA ARG A 9 12.78 4.42 8.53
C ARG A 9 11.83 5.61 8.74
N LEU A 10 12.33 6.68 9.37
CA LEU A 10 11.57 7.90 9.63
C LEU A 10 11.28 8.70 8.36
N HIS A 11 12.19 8.68 7.38
CA HIS A 11 11.98 9.36 6.10
C HIS A 11 10.90 8.64 5.29
N TYR A 12 10.87 7.30 5.35
CA TYR A 12 9.88 6.48 4.66
C TYR A 12 8.47 6.64 5.25
N VAL A 13 8.33 6.57 6.57
CA VAL A 13 7.04 6.80 7.26
C VAL A 13 6.57 8.25 7.06
N ARG A 14 7.47 9.24 7.12
CA ARG A 14 7.12 10.64 6.79
C ARG A 14 6.73 10.80 5.33
N LEU A 15 7.33 10.07 4.39
CA LEU A 15 6.94 10.10 2.98
C LEU A 15 5.54 9.52 2.78
N VAL A 16 5.26 8.37 3.39
CA VAL A 16 3.93 7.71 3.36
C VAL A 16 2.87 8.61 4.00
N SER A 17 3.15 9.20 5.15
CA SER A 17 2.26 10.15 5.85
C SER A 17 2.07 11.45 5.06
N ARG A 18 3.10 11.94 4.36
CA ARG A 18 2.99 13.10 3.46
C ARG A 18 2.19 12.79 2.21
N VAL A 19 2.27 11.58 1.68
CA VAL A 19 1.41 11.12 0.58
C VAL A 19 -0.04 11.03 1.07
N HIS A 20 -0.29 10.42 2.23
CA HIS A 20 -1.62 10.38 2.86
C HIS A 20 -2.25 11.78 2.96
N ASN A 21 -1.49 12.78 3.41
CA ASN A 21 -1.99 14.15 3.50
C ASN A 21 -2.02 14.93 2.18
N ARG A 22 -1.62 14.33 1.05
CA ARG A 22 -1.66 14.95 -0.29
C ARG A 22 -2.55 14.20 -1.29
N ILE A 23 -3.05 13.02 -0.92
CA ILE A 23 -4.04 12.28 -1.69
C ILE A 23 -5.34 13.10 -1.68
N SER A 24 -5.85 13.40 -2.87
CA SER A 24 -7.08 14.16 -3.08
C SER A 24 -8.28 13.22 -3.06
N THR A 25 -8.74 12.85 -1.87
CA THR A 25 -9.93 12.02 -1.61
C THR A 25 -11.24 12.79 -1.81
N GLY A 26 -12.37 12.09 -1.92
CA GLY A 26 -13.70 12.68 -2.13
C GLY A 26 -14.11 13.72 -1.08
N ASP A 27 -13.78 13.48 0.19
CA ASP A 27 -13.96 14.42 1.30
C ASP A 27 -13.19 15.76 1.09
N ARG A 28 -12.04 15.69 0.42
CA ARG A 28 -11.23 16.87 0.07
C ARG A 28 -11.72 17.54 -1.21
N MET A 29 -12.19 16.75 -2.18
CA MET A 29 -12.72 17.28 -3.43
C MET A 29 -13.94 18.17 -3.21
N ILE A 30 -14.86 17.78 -2.31
CA ILE A 30 -16.03 18.60 -1.97
C ILE A 30 -15.64 19.97 -1.41
N LYS A 31 -14.55 20.05 -0.63
CA LYS A 31 -14.05 21.32 -0.07
C LYS A 31 -13.61 22.30 -1.15
N TRP A 32 -13.18 21.81 -2.31
CA TRP A 32 -12.74 22.62 -3.45
C TRP A 32 -13.85 22.85 -4.47
N ASN A 33 -14.74 21.88 -4.68
CA ASN A 33 -15.89 21.97 -5.57
C ASN A 33 -17.06 21.18 -4.98
N GLN A 34 -18.08 21.89 -4.49
CA GLN A 34 -19.26 21.29 -3.86
C GLN A 34 -20.07 20.40 -4.83
N GLN A 35 -19.92 20.59 -6.14
CA GLN A 35 -20.59 19.78 -7.17
C GLN A 35 -19.78 18.54 -7.58
N ALA A 36 -18.58 18.34 -7.02
CA ALA A 36 -17.75 17.19 -7.35
C ALA A 36 -18.37 15.88 -6.85
N ASN A 37 -18.30 14.84 -7.68
CA ASN A 37 -18.68 13.49 -7.25
C ASN A 37 -17.68 12.96 -6.20
N SER A 38 -18.16 12.90 -4.95
CA SER A 38 -17.38 12.43 -3.81
C SER A 38 -17.53 10.95 -3.52
N ALA A 39 -18.36 10.23 -4.27
CA ALA A 39 -18.54 8.80 -4.06
C ALA A 39 -17.22 8.05 -4.34
N CYS A 40 -16.99 6.99 -3.58
CA CYS A 40 -15.84 6.12 -3.77
C CYS A 40 -15.87 5.48 -5.16
N THR A 41 -14.78 5.63 -5.90
CA THR A 41 -14.70 5.18 -7.30
C THR A 41 -14.74 3.64 -7.43
N PHE A 42 -14.52 2.91 -6.33
CA PHE A 42 -14.50 1.46 -6.31
C PHE A 42 -15.84 0.83 -5.97
N CYS A 43 -16.58 1.39 -5.01
CA CYS A 43 -17.86 0.84 -4.54
C CYS A 43 -19.07 1.69 -4.90
N ASN A 44 -18.89 2.96 -5.28
CA ASN A 44 -19.95 3.94 -5.61
C ASN A 44 -21.02 4.14 -4.52
N THR A 45 -20.80 3.69 -3.28
CA THR A 45 -21.81 3.75 -2.21
C THR A 45 -21.58 4.86 -1.19
N VAL A 46 -20.36 5.02 -0.70
CA VAL A 46 -20.03 5.97 0.37
C VAL A 46 -19.07 7.03 -0.10
N MET A 47 -18.97 8.12 0.66
CA MET A 47 -18.00 9.17 0.41
C MET A 47 -16.58 8.58 0.46
N GLU A 48 -15.78 8.92 -0.54
CA GLU A 48 -14.40 8.48 -0.61
C GLU A 48 -13.57 9.20 0.44
N THR A 49 -13.26 8.50 1.53
CA THR A 49 -12.23 8.87 2.49
C THR A 49 -11.00 8.00 2.29
N LEU A 50 -9.87 8.37 2.90
CA LEU A 50 -8.67 7.56 2.79
C LEU A 50 -8.84 6.21 3.50
N ASP A 51 -9.45 6.20 4.69
CA ASP A 51 -9.77 4.98 5.42
C ASP A 51 -10.70 4.07 4.61
N HIS A 52 -11.69 4.66 3.94
CA HIS A 52 -12.58 3.91 3.05
C HIS A 52 -11.85 3.33 1.83
N LEU A 53 -10.97 4.12 1.22
CA LEU A 53 -10.18 3.68 0.07
C LEU A 53 -9.11 2.66 0.44
N THR A 54 -8.71 2.55 1.70
CA THR A 54 -7.66 1.63 2.14
C THR A 54 -8.21 0.38 2.83
N PHE A 55 -9.26 0.47 3.65
CA PHE A 55 -9.63 -0.65 4.52
C PHE A 55 -11.12 -0.95 4.70
N GLU A 56 -12.04 -0.03 4.39
CA GLU A 56 -13.48 -0.33 4.55
C GLU A 56 -14.11 -0.90 3.28
N ARG A 57 -14.56 -2.17 3.33
CA ARG A 57 -15.44 -2.86 2.35
C ARG A 57 -15.39 -2.28 0.93
N CYS A 58 -14.23 -2.42 0.29
CA CYS A 58 -13.93 -1.83 -0.99
C CYS A 58 -13.00 -2.76 -1.77
N VAL A 59 -12.93 -2.65 -3.09
CA VAL A 59 -12.03 -3.48 -3.93
C VAL A 59 -10.58 -3.45 -3.42
N SER A 60 -10.17 -2.34 -2.82
CA SER A 60 -8.87 -2.20 -2.18
C SER A 60 -8.71 -3.12 -0.96
N SER A 61 -9.72 -3.31 -0.10
CA SER A 61 -9.62 -4.17 1.08
C SER A 61 -9.28 -5.61 0.72
N ASP A 62 -9.80 -6.11 -0.40
CA ASP A 62 -9.49 -7.45 -0.90
C ASP A 62 -8.04 -7.55 -1.39
N VAL A 63 -7.53 -6.49 -2.03
CA VAL A 63 -6.12 -6.39 -2.42
C VAL A 63 -5.23 -6.41 -1.17
N TRP A 64 -5.56 -5.62 -0.15
CA TRP A 64 -4.83 -5.57 1.12
C TRP A 64 -4.86 -6.91 1.84
N HIS A 65 -6.05 -7.51 1.99
CA HIS A 65 -6.20 -8.79 2.65
C HIS A 65 -5.34 -9.88 1.98
N GLY A 66 -5.38 -10.00 0.66
CA GLY A 66 -4.58 -11.00 -0.06
C GLY A 66 -3.06 -10.81 0.05
N LEU A 67 -2.61 -9.58 0.26
CA LEU A 67 -1.17 -9.28 0.32
C LEU A 67 -0.60 -9.31 1.75
N PHE A 68 -1.38 -8.86 2.74
CA PHE A 68 -0.91 -8.61 4.10
C PHE A 68 -1.42 -9.59 5.16
N SER A 69 -2.56 -10.27 4.96
CA SER A 69 -3.14 -11.15 5.99
C SER A 69 -2.15 -12.20 6.49
N LYS A 70 -1.56 -12.97 5.58
CA LYS A 70 -0.53 -13.97 5.88
C LYS A 70 0.83 -13.36 6.25
N LEU A 71 1.13 -12.15 5.78
CA LEU A 71 2.40 -11.46 6.08
C LEU A 71 2.45 -10.95 7.53
N LEU A 72 1.32 -10.44 8.02
CA LEU A 72 1.17 -9.89 9.37
C LEU A 72 0.62 -10.93 10.36
N GLY A 73 -0.03 -12.00 9.89
CA GLY A 73 -0.58 -13.05 10.73
C GLY A 73 -1.53 -12.50 11.79
N SER A 74 -1.23 -12.76 13.06
CA SER A 74 -2.00 -12.28 14.22
C SER A 74 -1.99 -10.76 14.40
N CYS A 75 -1.04 -10.05 13.77
CA CYS A 75 -0.95 -8.59 13.82
C CYS A 75 -1.72 -7.92 12.67
N TYR A 76 -2.43 -8.68 11.83
CA TYR A 76 -3.21 -8.12 10.74
C TYR A 76 -4.38 -7.29 11.28
N SER A 77 -4.53 -6.08 10.75
CA SER A 77 -5.62 -5.17 11.07
C SER A 77 -6.12 -4.50 9.80
N ASN A 78 -7.41 -4.20 9.75
CA ASN A 78 -8.03 -3.36 8.72
C ASN A 78 -8.13 -1.89 9.17
N SER A 79 -7.28 -1.45 10.10
CA SER A 79 -7.24 -0.06 10.54
C SER A 79 -5.95 0.61 10.10
N TRP A 80 -6.08 1.74 9.42
CA TRP A 80 -4.93 2.56 9.02
C TRP A 80 -4.08 2.96 10.23
N SER A 81 -4.71 3.38 11.33
CA SER A 81 -3.99 3.79 12.55
C SER A 81 -3.14 2.65 13.11
N THR A 82 -3.72 1.45 13.22
CA THR A 82 -3.01 0.26 13.72
C THR A 82 -1.86 -0.14 12.80
N ILE A 83 -2.03 -0.07 11.48
CA ILE A 83 -0.96 -0.39 10.54
C ILE A 83 0.18 0.64 10.62
N VAL A 84 -0.16 1.92 10.78
CA VAL A 84 0.86 2.97 10.99
C VAL A 84 1.60 2.76 12.30
N GLU A 85 0.91 2.37 13.37
CA GLU A 85 1.54 2.04 14.65
C GLU A 85 2.52 0.86 14.51
N LEU A 86 2.11 -0.23 13.84
CA LEU A 86 2.97 -1.38 13.54
C LEU A 86 4.19 -0.98 12.70
N VAL A 87 4.01 -0.03 11.78
CA VAL A 87 5.07 0.49 10.91
C VAL A 87 6.06 1.39 11.68
N VAL A 88 5.58 2.13 12.67
CA VAL A 88 6.37 3.06 13.49
C VAL A 88 7.09 2.32 14.64
N ASP A 89 6.52 1.21 15.12
CA ASP A 89 7.10 0.46 16.23
C ASP A 89 8.49 -0.09 15.88
N ARG A 90 9.48 0.33 16.66
CA ARG A 90 10.88 -0.02 16.49
C ARG A 90 11.24 -1.39 17.06
N ARG A 91 10.34 -2.02 17.83
CA ARG A 91 10.56 -3.31 18.46
C ARG A 91 10.51 -4.49 17.47
N HIS A 92 9.96 -4.27 16.27
CA HIS A 92 9.88 -5.31 15.25
C HIS A 92 11.22 -5.56 14.55
N ASP A 93 11.50 -6.84 14.30
CA ASP A 93 12.64 -7.30 13.53
C ASP A 93 12.80 -6.54 12.21
N LYS A 94 14.06 -6.28 11.84
CA LYS A 94 14.38 -5.43 10.68
C LYS A 94 13.90 -5.99 9.34
N LEU A 95 13.83 -7.31 9.22
CA LEU A 95 13.44 -8.02 8.00
C LEU A 95 11.90 -8.04 7.78
N PRO A 96 11.06 -8.43 8.76
CA PRO A 96 9.60 -8.22 8.70
C PRO A 96 9.21 -6.77 8.42
N LEU A 97 9.87 -5.80 9.07
CA LEU A 97 9.50 -4.40 8.86
C LEU A 97 9.83 -3.92 7.44
N PHE A 98 10.95 -4.36 6.85
CA PHE A 98 11.26 -4.01 5.46
C PHE A 98 10.19 -4.54 4.50
N LEU A 99 9.80 -5.81 4.63
CA LEU A 99 8.77 -6.41 3.80
C LEU A 99 7.42 -5.72 4.00
N LEU A 100 7.06 -5.41 5.25
CA LEU A 100 5.84 -4.69 5.57
C LEU A 100 5.82 -3.30 4.91
N LEU A 101 6.86 -2.49 5.15
CA LEU A 101 7.00 -1.15 4.61
C LEU A 101 6.98 -1.13 3.08
N TYR A 102 7.78 -2.01 2.46
CA TYR A 102 7.87 -2.02 1.01
C TYR A 102 6.58 -2.51 0.36
N THR A 103 5.97 -3.58 0.88
CA THR A 103 4.67 -4.05 0.40
C THR A 103 3.62 -2.96 0.55
N PHE A 104 3.64 -2.22 1.66
CA PHE A 104 2.73 -1.11 1.89
C PHE A 104 2.83 -0.04 0.79
N GLN A 105 4.04 0.43 0.49
CA GLN A 105 4.23 1.38 -0.61
C GLN A 105 3.85 0.78 -1.97
N ALA A 106 4.22 -0.49 -2.19
CA ALA A 106 3.92 -1.21 -3.42
C ALA A 106 2.41 -1.44 -3.61
N THR A 107 1.60 -1.37 -2.56
CA THR A 107 0.13 -1.46 -2.63
C THR A 107 -0.55 -0.10 -2.76
N VAL A 108 -0.15 0.90 -1.96
CA VAL A 108 -0.78 2.23 -1.96
C VAL A 108 -0.72 2.88 -3.34
N HIS A 109 0.45 2.85 -3.99
CA HIS A 109 0.62 3.53 -5.28
C HIS A 109 -0.24 2.92 -6.40
N PRO A 110 -0.26 1.59 -6.61
CA PRO A 110 -1.13 0.97 -7.61
C PRO A 110 -2.62 1.13 -7.32
N VAL A 111 -3.05 1.05 -6.06
CA VAL A 111 -4.45 1.30 -5.67
C VAL A 111 -4.85 2.73 -6.01
N TRP A 112 -3.99 3.71 -5.70
CA TRP A 112 -4.24 5.11 -6.04
C TRP A 112 -4.30 5.34 -7.56
N ARG A 113 -3.36 4.73 -8.30
CA ARG A 113 -3.34 4.77 -9.75
C ARG A 113 -4.62 4.17 -10.33
N GLU A 114 -5.03 3.01 -9.87
CA GLU A 114 -6.27 2.34 -10.31
C GLU A 114 -7.49 3.23 -10.07
N ARG A 115 -7.60 3.85 -8.89
CA ARG A 115 -8.67 4.80 -8.59
C ARG A 115 -8.71 5.96 -9.60
N ASN A 116 -7.57 6.53 -9.94
CA ASN A 116 -7.51 7.61 -10.93
C ASN A 116 -7.91 7.11 -12.33
N ARG A 117 -7.43 5.93 -12.75
CA ARG A 117 -7.82 5.31 -14.03
C ARG A 117 -9.33 5.17 -14.15
N ARG A 118 -9.98 4.63 -13.12
CA ARG A 118 -11.44 4.47 -13.09
C ARG A 118 -12.17 5.81 -13.16
N ARG A 119 -11.72 6.83 -12.43
CA ARG A 119 -12.34 8.17 -12.47
C ARG A 119 -12.18 8.84 -13.84
N HIS A 120 -11.10 8.57 -14.56
CA HIS A 120 -10.89 9.07 -15.91
C HIS A 120 -11.47 8.17 -17.02
N GLY A 121 -12.25 7.14 -16.65
CA GLY A 121 -12.95 6.28 -17.61
C GLY A 121 -12.08 5.22 -18.30
N GLU A 122 -10.87 4.96 -17.78
CA GLU A 122 -10.03 3.88 -18.29
C GLU A 122 -10.52 2.49 -17.83
N THR A 123 -10.10 1.45 -18.56
CA THR A 123 -10.40 0.05 -18.21
C THR A 123 -9.87 -0.31 -16.82
N SER A 124 -10.78 -0.78 -15.97
CA SER A 124 -10.49 -1.19 -14.60
C SER A 124 -9.75 -2.52 -14.54
N GLN A 125 -8.84 -2.65 -13.57
CA GLN A 125 -8.19 -3.91 -13.23
C GLN A 125 -9.00 -4.70 -12.20
N THR A 126 -8.92 -6.02 -12.28
CA THR A 126 -9.48 -6.92 -11.26
C THR A 126 -8.58 -6.96 -10.02
N VAL A 127 -9.14 -7.37 -8.88
CA VAL A 127 -8.38 -7.57 -7.62
C VAL A 127 -7.18 -8.50 -7.85
N VAL A 128 -7.38 -9.60 -8.57
CA VAL A 128 -6.34 -10.60 -8.86
C VAL A 128 -5.22 -10.01 -9.71
N GLN A 129 -5.55 -9.18 -10.71
CA GLN A 129 -4.55 -8.49 -11.54
C GLN A 129 -3.71 -7.52 -10.70
N MET A 130 -4.36 -6.76 -9.81
CA MET A 130 -3.67 -5.85 -8.91
C MET A 130 -2.75 -6.59 -7.94
N GLN A 131 -3.24 -7.65 -7.29
CA GLN A 131 -2.45 -8.49 -6.39
C GLN A 131 -1.24 -9.10 -7.11
N SER A 132 -1.44 -9.64 -8.32
CA SER A 132 -0.35 -10.22 -9.12
C SER A 132 0.69 -9.20 -9.55
N TYR A 133 0.26 -7.97 -9.87
CA TYR A 133 1.16 -6.87 -10.19
C TYR A 133 2.00 -6.46 -8.97
N ILE A 134 1.37 -6.32 -7.81
CA ILE A 134 2.04 -5.96 -6.56
C ILE A 134 3.00 -7.07 -6.12
N ASP A 135 2.62 -8.34 -6.25
CA ASP A 135 3.49 -9.48 -5.99
C ASP A 135 4.80 -9.40 -6.79
N LYS A 136 4.69 -9.13 -8.09
CA LYS A 136 5.84 -8.93 -8.97
C LYS A 136 6.71 -7.75 -8.52
N LEU A 137 6.10 -6.63 -8.12
CA LEU A 137 6.86 -5.46 -7.63
C LEU A 137 7.67 -5.78 -6.37
N VAL A 138 7.09 -6.53 -5.44
CA VAL A 138 7.77 -6.92 -4.20
C VAL A 138 8.89 -7.92 -4.48
N ARG A 139 8.63 -8.95 -5.29
CA ARG A 139 9.65 -9.93 -5.68
C ARG A 139 10.81 -9.28 -6.43
N ASN A 140 10.52 -8.40 -7.39
CA ASN A 140 11.56 -7.67 -8.12
C ASN A 140 12.44 -6.84 -7.18
N ARG A 141 11.83 -6.17 -6.20
CA ARG A 141 12.59 -5.40 -5.22
C ARG A 141 13.48 -6.29 -4.36
N ILE A 142 12.96 -7.39 -3.84
CA ILE A 142 13.73 -8.35 -3.04
C ILE A 142 14.94 -8.83 -3.85
N SER A 143 14.73 -9.20 -5.12
CA SER A 143 15.80 -9.60 -6.03
C SER A 143 16.84 -8.50 -6.23
N THR A 144 16.45 -7.25 -6.45
CA THR A 144 17.42 -6.14 -6.58
C THR A 144 18.22 -5.95 -5.30
N MET A 145 17.58 -6.06 -4.13
CA MET A 145 18.25 -5.89 -2.83
C MET A 145 19.27 -7.00 -2.56
N LYS A 146 18.98 -8.24 -3.00
CA LYS A 146 19.91 -9.35 -2.98
C LYS A 146 21.10 -9.11 -3.93
N MET A 147 20.85 -8.67 -5.15
CA MET A 147 21.91 -8.32 -6.12
C MET A 147 22.84 -7.21 -5.61
N MET A 148 22.31 -6.27 -4.80
CA MET A 148 23.11 -5.23 -4.13
C MET A 148 23.98 -5.74 -2.96
N GLY A 149 24.08 -7.06 -2.74
CA GLY A 149 24.95 -7.66 -1.71
C GLY A 149 24.47 -7.44 -0.27
N ARG A 150 23.20 -7.05 -0.08
CA ARG A 150 22.65 -6.75 1.25
C ARG A 150 22.18 -8.04 1.95
N LYS A 151 23.14 -8.82 2.49
CA LYS A 151 22.92 -10.11 3.18
C LYS A 151 21.77 -10.12 4.21
N ARG A 152 21.50 -8.97 4.84
CA ARG A 152 20.36 -8.77 5.76
C ARG A 152 18.97 -9.03 5.17
N PHE A 153 18.85 -9.23 3.86
CA PHE A 153 17.58 -9.45 3.16
C PHE A 153 17.49 -10.80 2.46
N ASP A 154 18.48 -11.69 2.62
CA ASP A 154 18.54 -12.95 1.86
C ASP A 154 17.32 -13.85 2.12
N ASP A 155 16.80 -13.85 3.36
CA ASP A 155 15.61 -14.63 3.75
C ASP A 155 14.28 -13.98 3.34
N SER A 156 14.30 -12.74 2.82
CA SER A 156 13.07 -11.98 2.53
C SER A 156 12.22 -12.68 1.46
N MET A 157 12.87 -13.31 0.48
CA MET A 157 12.18 -14.01 -0.62
C MET A 157 11.45 -15.25 -0.11
N GLY A 158 12.10 -16.03 0.77
CA GLY A 158 11.50 -17.22 1.37
C GLY A 158 10.29 -16.86 2.24
N ARG A 159 10.43 -15.82 3.08
CA ARG A 159 9.31 -15.31 3.89
C ARG A 159 8.16 -14.77 3.04
N TRP A 160 8.47 -14.08 1.93
CA TRP A 160 7.45 -13.60 1.01
C TRP A 160 6.65 -14.75 0.39
N PHE A 161 7.32 -15.79 -0.10
CA PHE A 161 6.65 -16.98 -0.65
C PHE A 161 5.82 -17.73 0.38
N ALA A 162 6.30 -17.85 1.62
CA ALA A 162 5.53 -18.45 2.71
C ALA A 162 4.25 -17.67 3.05
N SER A 163 4.18 -16.38 2.69
CA SER A 163 3.01 -15.53 2.90
C SER A 163 1.99 -15.54 1.75
N ARG A 164 2.19 -16.35 0.70
CA ARG A 164 1.29 -16.39 -0.47
C ARG A 164 0.30 -17.54 -0.39
#